data_AF-A0A4Q5Y9N3-F1
#
_entry.id   AF-A0A4Q5Y9N3-F1
#
_cell.length_a   1.000
_cell.length_b   1.000
_cell.length_c   1.000
_cell.angle_alpha   90.00
_cell.angle_beta   90.00
_cell.angle_gamma   90.00
#
_symmetry.space_group_name_H-M   'P 1'
#
loop_
_entity.id
_entity.type
_entity.pdbx_description
1 polymer ?
#
loop_
_entity_poly.entity_id
_entity_poly.type
_entity_poly.pdbx_seq_one_letter_code
_entity_poly.pdbx_strand_id
1 'polypeptide(L)'
;EQWFKPLAYSLILLRQEGYPCIFYPDLYGASYTDKGKDGADYEIFLNKVEELEALLYARKQFAYGLQRDYFDEPNCIGWTREGNEEHSGCAILLTNGDADQKAMEIGQQYAGKTFVDLLRKCSNEVVIDEAGWAEFHVSPGSVSVWVEKS
;
A
#
# COMPACT_ATOMS: atom_id res chain seq x y z
N GLU A 1 -10.23 -11.53 -11.34
CA GLU A 1 -10.43 -10.08 -11.09
C GLU A 1 -9.10 -9.45 -10.67
N GLN A 2 -8.80 -8.22 -11.10
CA GLN A 2 -7.49 -7.55 -10.86
C GLN A 2 -7.52 -6.58 -9.66
N TRP A 3 -8.70 -6.23 -9.15
CA TRP A 3 -8.87 -5.20 -8.11
C TRP A 3 -8.12 -5.51 -6.81
N PHE A 4 -7.91 -6.79 -6.49
CA PHE A 4 -7.21 -7.20 -5.26
C PHE A 4 -5.68 -7.15 -5.37
N LYS A 5 -5.11 -7.09 -6.59
CA LYS A 5 -3.64 -7.12 -6.77
C LYS A 5 -2.91 -6.01 -5.99
N PRO A 6 -3.36 -4.74 -5.98
CA PRO A 6 -2.70 -3.70 -5.19
C PRO A 6 -2.70 -3.98 -3.68
N LEU A 7 -3.79 -4.56 -3.15
CA LEU A 7 -3.91 -4.94 -1.73
C LEU A 7 -2.94 -6.09 -1.40
N ALA A 8 -2.83 -7.08 -2.28
CA ALA A 8 -1.87 -8.17 -2.12
C ALA A 8 -0.42 -7.64 -2.17
N TYR A 9 -0.13 -6.74 -3.10
CA TYR A 9 1.19 -6.14 -3.21
C TYR A 9 1.56 -5.25 -2.03
N SER A 10 0.62 -4.48 -1.46
CA SER A 10 0.90 -3.69 -0.25
C SER A 10 1.25 -4.58 0.95
N LEU A 11 0.58 -5.72 1.11
CA LEU A 11 0.88 -6.68 2.17
C LEU A 11 2.29 -7.27 2.04
N ILE A 12 2.70 -7.69 0.84
CA ILE A 12 4.03 -8.30 0.66
C ILE A 12 5.16 -7.26 0.64
N LEU A 13 4.90 -6.02 0.20
CA LEU A 13 5.93 -4.99 0.02
C LEU A 13 6.11 -4.11 1.25
N LEU A 14 5.06 -3.81 2.03
CA LEU A 14 5.12 -2.74 3.04
C LEU A 14 5.13 -3.25 4.48
N ARG A 15 4.97 -4.57 4.68
CA ARG A 15 5.18 -5.18 5.99
C ARG A 15 6.66 -5.33 6.32
N GLN A 16 6.95 -5.40 7.61
CA GLN A 16 8.29 -5.60 8.16
C GLN A 16 8.82 -7.00 7.82
N GLU A 17 7.97 -8.02 7.85
CA GLU A 17 8.41 -9.39 7.56
C GLU A 17 8.52 -9.69 6.07
N GLY A 18 9.42 -10.61 5.74
CA GLY A 18 9.50 -11.22 4.42
C GLY A 18 10.49 -10.57 3.45
N TYR A 19 10.78 -11.32 2.40
CA TYR A 19 11.61 -10.90 1.28
C TYR A 19 10.73 -10.92 0.03
N PRO A 20 10.10 -9.79 -0.33
CA PRO A 20 9.13 -9.76 -1.42
C PRO A 20 9.81 -10.11 -2.75
N CYS A 21 9.12 -10.96 -3.51
CA CYS A 21 9.44 -11.27 -4.90
C CYS A 21 8.29 -10.75 -5.76
N ILE A 22 8.61 -9.91 -6.73
CA ILE A 22 7.62 -9.33 -7.65
C ILE A 22 7.51 -10.18 -8.91
N PHE A 23 6.29 -10.26 -9.47
CA PHE A 23 6.05 -10.96 -10.71
C PHE A 23 6.29 -10.01 -11.89
N TYR A 24 7.21 -10.35 -12.77
CA TYR A 24 7.65 -9.46 -13.86
C TYR A 24 6.48 -8.91 -14.71
N PRO A 25 5.50 -9.74 -15.15
CA PRO A 25 4.34 -9.24 -15.90
C PRO A 25 3.42 -8.30 -15.10
N ASP A 26 3.38 -8.38 -13.78
CA ASP A 26 2.58 -7.43 -12.99
C ASP A 26 3.24 -6.05 -12.91
N LEU A 27 4.55 -5.96 -13.12
CA LEU A 27 5.27 -4.67 -13.23
C LEU A 27 5.33 -4.14 -14.66
N TYR A 28 5.61 -5.00 -15.64
CA TYR A 28 5.88 -4.59 -17.03
C TYR A 28 4.78 -4.94 -18.03
N GLY A 29 3.78 -5.72 -17.63
CA GLY A 29 2.83 -6.33 -18.54
C GLY A 29 3.48 -7.47 -19.32
N ALA A 30 2.66 -8.29 -19.96
CA ALA A 30 3.13 -9.27 -20.94
C ALA A 30 2.03 -9.59 -21.96
N SER A 31 2.45 -9.96 -23.17
CA SER A 31 1.57 -10.56 -24.18
C SER A 31 2.29 -11.72 -24.83
N TYR A 32 1.62 -12.86 -24.95
CA TYR A 32 2.17 -14.07 -25.55
C TYR A 32 1.05 -14.99 -26.06
N THR A 33 1.39 -15.93 -26.95
CA THR A 33 0.47 -16.95 -27.45
C THR A 33 0.73 -18.27 -26.74
N ASP A 34 -0.31 -18.94 -26.28
CA ASP A 34 -0.23 -20.26 -25.65
C ASP A 34 -1.34 -21.19 -26.14
N LYS A 35 -1.14 -22.51 -26.00
CA LYS A 35 -2.13 -23.50 -26.40
C LYS A 35 -3.15 -23.75 -25.29
N GLY A 36 -4.43 -23.64 -25.64
CA GLY A 36 -5.53 -24.04 -24.79
C GLY A 36 -5.60 -25.55 -24.60
N LYS A 37 -6.46 -26.00 -23.69
CA LYS A 37 -6.70 -27.44 -23.43
C LYS A 37 -7.29 -28.20 -24.64
N ASP A 38 -7.80 -27.46 -25.62
CA ASP A 38 -8.34 -27.92 -26.91
C ASP A 38 -7.27 -27.97 -28.01
N GLY A 39 -6.02 -27.55 -27.73
CA GLY A 39 -4.91 -27.51 -28.69
C GLY A 39 -4.90 -26.28 -29.62
N ALA A 40 -5.88 -25.39 -29.49
CA ALA A 40 -5.95 -24.14 -30.25
C ALA A 40 -5.03 -23.07 -29.63
N ASP A 41 -4.60 -22.11 -30.44
CA ASP A 41 -3.74 -21.02 -30.00
C ASP A 41 -4.58 -19.87 -29.45
N TYR A 42 -4.18 -19.33 -28.29
CA TYR A 42 -4.84 -18.22 -27.61
C TYR A 42 -3.83 -17.12 -27.30
N GLU A 43 -4.21 -15.87 -27.55
CA GLU A 43 -3.46 -14.71 -27.08
C GLU A 43 -3.77 -14.44 -25.61
N ILE A 44 -2.73 -14.37 -24.79
CA ILE A 44 -2.81 -14.06 -23.37
C ILE A 44 -2.24 -12.67 -23.15
N PHE A 45 -3.02 -11.83 -22.47
CA PHE A 45 -2.63 -10.49 -22.06
C PHE A 45 -2.59 -10.40 -20.54
N LEU A 46 -1.43 -10.02 -20.01
CA LEU A 46 -1.24 -9.74 -18.60
C LEU A 46 -1.04 -8.24 -18.44
N ASN A 47 -2.04 -7.58 -17.84
CA ASN A 47 -1.97 -6.15 -17.54
C ASN A 47 -1.05 -5.91 -16.34
N LYS A 48 -0.39 -4.75 -16.37
CA LYS A 48 0.33 -4.19 -15.24
C LYS A 48 -0.59 -3.92 -14.06
N VAL A 49 -0.01 -3.88 -12.88
CA VAL A 49 -0.61 -3.31 -11.68
C VAL A 49 -0.11 -1.88 -11.57
N GLU A 50 -1.00 -0.92 -11.85
CA GLU A 50 -0.65 0.51 -11.96
C GLU A 50 -0.01 1.06 -10.68
N GLU A 51 -0.39 0.56 -9.51
CA GLU A 51 0.13 1.00 -8.21
C GLU A 51 1.51 0.42 -7.88
N LEU A 52 1.98 -0.60 -8.59
CA LEU A 52 3.16 -1.38 -8.18
C LEU A 52 4.44 -0.55 -8.15
N GLU A 53 4.63 0.36 -9.11
CA GLU A 53 5.79 1.26 -9.12
C GLU A 53 5.80 2.18 -7.89
N ALA A 54 4.64 2.73 -7.51
CA ALA A 54 4.51 3.58 -6.33
C ALA A 54 4.68 2.77 -5.03
N LEU A 55 4.18 1.53 -4.97
CA LEU A 55 4.41 0.63 -3.83
C LEU A 55 5.89 0.23 -3.68
N LEU A 56 6.61 0.01 -4.79
CA LEU A 56 8.05 -0.24 -4.78
C LEU A 56 8.82 0.98 -4.28
N TYR A 57 8.42 2.17 -4.72
CA TYR A 57 8.97 3.42 -4.21
C TYR A 57 8.70 3.56 -2.70
N ALA A 58 7.48 3.27 -2.24
CA ALA A 58 7.13 3.31 -0.83
C ALA A 58 7.98 2.36 0.01
N ARG A 59 8.17 1.12 -0.47
CA ARG A 59 9.05 0.15 0.21
C ARG A 59 10.47 0.68 0.33
N LYS A 60 11.01 1.28 -0.74
CA LYS A 60 12.38 1.77 -0.79
C LYS A 60 12.61 3.01 0.07
N GLN A 61 11.59 3.83 0.31
CA GLN A 61 11.78 5.14 0.94
C GLN A 61 11.17 5.27 2.33
N PHE A 62 10.09 4.51 2.63
CA PHE A 62 9.29 4.76 3.82
C PHE A 62 8.99 3.53 4.70
N ALA A 63 8.98 2.32 4.15
CA ALA A 63 8.58 1.12 4.88
C ALA A 63 9.71 0.55 5.77
N TYR A 64 10.22 1.36 6.68
CA TYR A 64 11.30 1.04 7.61
C TYR A 64 10.86 1.21 9.07
N GLY A 65 11.69 0.74 10.00
CA GLY A 65 11.42 0.90 11.43
C GLY A 65 10.35 -0.01 11.99
N LEU A 66 9.96 0.30 13.23
CA LEU A 66 8.97 -0.42 14.02
C LEU A 66 7.63 -0.48 13.29
N GLN A 67 7.02 -1.66 13.27
CA GLN A 67 5.65 -1.85 12.79
C GLN A 67 4.64 -1.89 13.93
N ARG A 68 3.49 -1.23 13.75
CA ARG A 68 2.31 -1.39 14.62
C ARG A 68 1.14 -1.83 13.75
N ASP A 69 0.49 -2.94 14.13
CA ASP A 69 -0.61 -3.54 13.37
C ASP A 69 -1.99 -3.17 13.97
N TYR A 70 -2.94 -2.84 13.11
CA TYR A 70 -4.34 -2.50 13.44
C TYR A 70 -5.30 -3.38 12.64
N PHE A 71 -5.44 -4.63 13.10
CA PHE A 71 -6.16 -5.72 12.42
C PHE A 71 -7.43 -6.08 13.22
N ASP A 72 -8.16 -5.05 13.64
CA ASP A 72 -9.30 -5.10 14.53
C ASP A 72 -10.66 -5.08 13.80
N GLU A 73 -10.68 -4.75 12.52
CA GLU A 73 -11.88 -4.72 11.66
C GLU A 73 -11.74 -5.71 10.48
N PRO A 74 -12.75 -6.55 10.19
CA PRO A 74 -12.64 -7.61 9.17
C PRO A 74 -12.39 -7.10 7.75
N ASN A 75 -12.90 -5.91 7.43
CA ASN A 75 -12.87 -5.36 6.08
C ASN A 75 -11.91 -4.17 5.92
N CYS A 76 -11.33 -3.67 7.02
CA CYS A 76 -10.45 -2.50 7.02
C CYS A 76 -9.29 -2.73 7.99
N ILE A 77 -8.12 -3.01 7.43
CA ILE A 77 -6.90 -3.25 8.21
C ILE A 77 -5.84 -2.21 7.87
N GLY A 78 -5.02 -1.88 8.85
CA GLY A 78 -3.92 -0.95 8.66
C GLY A 78 -2.70 -1.32 9.48
N TRP A 79 -1.58 -0.72 9.14
CA TRP A 79 -0.36 -0.77 9.94
C TRP A 79 0.49 0.47 9.68
N THR A 80 1.30 0.83 10.65
CA THR A 80 2.30 1.89 10.50
C THR A 80 3.69 1.33 10.49
N ARG A 81 4.60 2.02 9.80
CA ARG A 81 6.05 1.81 9.77
C ARG A 81 6.67 3.11 10.23
N GLU A 82 7.32 3.09 11.38
CA GLU A 82 7.74 4.30 12.10
C GLU A 82 8.90 5.06 11.44
N GLY A 83 9.57 4.45 10.45
CA GLY A 83 10.81 4.99 9.88
C GLY A 83 12.03 4.70 10.74
N ASN A 84 13.19 5.17 10.30
CA ASN A 84 14.46 5.04 11.00
C ASN A 84 15.33 6.30 10.78
N GLU A 85 16.61 6.26 11.15
CA GLU A 85 17.53 7.39 11.01
C GLU A 85 17.70 7.89 9.57
N GLU A 86 17.49 7.02 8.58
CA GLU A 86 17.71 7.32 7.15
C GLU A 86 16.40 7.55 6.37
N HIS A 87 15.28 7.05 6.88
CA HIS A 87 14.00 6.96 6.17
C HIS A 87 12.85 7.45 7.04
N SER A 88 12.03 8.36 6.51
CA SER A 88 10.73 8.70 7.12
C SER A 88 9.79 7.48 7.07
N GLY A 89 8.73 7.48 7.87
CA GLY A 89 7.79 6.39 8.02
C GLY A 89 6.62 6.46 7.04
N CYS A 90 5.73 5.48 7.14
CA CYS A 90 4.44 5.50 6.44
C CYS A 90 3.33 4.82 7.24
N ALA A 91 2.09 5.24 6.97
CA ALA A 91 0.89 4.54 7.43
C ALA A 91 0.18 3.91 6.22
N ILE A 92 -0.17 2.63 6.33
CA ILE A 92 -0.86 1.88 5.28
C ILE A 92 -2.25 1.55 5.80
N LEU A 93 -3.28 1.85 5.01
CA LEU A 93 -4.66 1.46 5.28
C LEU A 93 -5.25 0.83 4.04
N LEU A 94 -5.88 -0.33 4.18
CA LEU A 94 -6.54 -1.02 3.07
C LEU A 94 -7.91 -1.53 3.47
N THR A 95 -8.85 -1.46 2.53
CA THR A 95 -10.22 -1.97 2.67
C THR A 95 -10.59 -2.86 1.51
N ASN A 96 -11.28 -3.97 1.78
CA ASN A 96 -11.93 -4.79 0.75
C ASN A 96 -13.44 -4.47 0.60
N GLY A 97 -13.94 -3.51 1.37
CA GLY A 97 -15.33 -3.05 1.37
C GLY A 97 -15.45 -1.60 0.89
N ASP A 98 -16.33 -0.86 1.55
CA ASP A 98 -16.54 0.58 1.31
C ASP A 98 -15.34 1.42 1.78
N ALA A 99 -15.40 2.73 1.48
CA ALA A 99 -14.46 3.70 2.02
C ALA A 99 -14.47 3.65 3.54
N ASP A 100 -13.31 3.78 4.15
CA ASP A 100 -13.17 3.66 5.59
C ASP A 100 -12.01 4.49 6.11
N GLN A 101 -11.89 4.57 7.43
CA GLN A 101 -10.85 5.31 8.12
C GLN A 101 -10.42 4.62 9.40
N LYS A 102 -9.18 4.86 9.82
CA LYS A 102 -8.66 4.28 11.06
C LYS A 102 -7.69 5.23 11.74
N ALA A 103 -7.88 5.40 13.04
CA ALA A 103 -6.92 6.08 13.90
C ALA A 103 -5.71 5.17 14.13
N MET A 104 -4.52 5.61 13.73
CA MET A 104 -3.29 4.85 13.91
C MET A 104 -2.16 5.75 14.44
N GLU A 105 -1.31 5.18 15.28
CA GLU A 105 -0.10 5.81 15.79
C GLU A 105 1.04 5.60 14.80
N ILE A 106 1.68 6.69 14.39
CA ILE A 106 2.88 6.66 13.55
C ILE A 106 4.15 7.11 14.30
N GLY A 107 3.98 7.77 15.45
CA GLY A 107 5.07 8.17 16.35
C GLY A 107 5.11 9.68 16.60
N GLN A 108 5.48 10.08 17.81
CA GLN A 108 5.50 11.49 18.25
C GLN A 108 6.48 12.36 17.47
N GLN A 109 7.50 11.77 16.84
CA GLN A 109 8.40 12.50 15.93
C GLN A 109 7.69 13.12 14.72
N TYR A 110 6.48 12.65 14.42
CA TYR A 110 5.64 13.19 13.35
C TYR A 110 4.64 14.24 13.85
N ALA A 111 4.61 14.58 15.14
CA ALA A 111 3.70 15.59 15.67
C ALA A 111 3.73 16.90 14.85
N GLY A 112 2.55 17.38 14.46
CA GLY A 112 2.36 18.57 13.64
C GLY A 112 2.73 18.42 12.15
N LYS A 113 3.21 17.24 11.73
CA LYS A 113 3.51 16.96 10.32
C LYS A 113 2.25 16.63 9.53
N THR A 114 2.28 16.97 8.25
CA THR A 114 1.22 16.64 7.30
C THR A 114 1.61 15.40 6.51
N PHE A 115 0.67 14.49 6.33
CA PHE A 115 0.77 13.28 5.53
C PHE A 115 -0.19 13.32 4.35
N VAL A 116 0.23 12.72 3.23
CA VAL A 116 -0.54 12.61 1.98
C VAL A 116 -0.52 11.19 1.44
N ASP A 117 -1.58 10.79 0.74
CA ASP A 117 -1.63 9.48 0.08
C ASP A 117 -0.74 9.45 -1.17
N LEU A 118 0.33 8.68 -1.10
CA LEU A 118 1.30 8.47 -2.18
C LEU A 118 0.64 7.88 -3.44
N LEU A 119 -0.41 7.07 -3.28
CA LEU A 119 -1.15 6.47 -4.39
C LEU A 119 -2.19 7.42 -5.00
N ARG A 120 -2.42 8.59 -4.37
CA ARG A 120 -3.34 9.64 -4.81
C ARG A 120 -4.78 9.15 -5.00
N LYS A 121 -5.19 8.12 -4.25
CA LYS A 121 -6.58 7.63 -4.23
C LYS A 121 -7.41 8.44 -3.24
N CYS A 122 -6.77 8.96 -2.20
CA CYS A 122 -7.35 9.95 -1.29
C CYS A 122 -6.70 11.32 -1.51
N SER A 123 -7.51 12.36 -1.75
CA SER A 123 -7.01 13.74 -1.93
C SER A 123 -6.84 14.51 -0.62
N ASN A 124 -7.27 13.94 0.50
CA ASN A 124 -7.19 14.58 1.81
C ASN A 124 -5.74 14.64 2.29
N GLU A 125 -5.46 15.63 3.14
CA GLU A 125 -4.23 15.70 3.91
C GLU A 125 -4.55 15.36 5.37
N VAL A 126 -3.65 14.66 6.03
CA VAL A 126 -3.81 14.24 7.42
C VAL A 126 -2.72 14.90 8.25
N VAL A 127 -3.08 15.56 9.35
CA VAL A 127 -2.09 16.15 10.28
C VAL A 127 -1.96 15.23 11.48
N ILE A 128 -0.72 14.87 11.81
CA ILE A 128 -0.44 14.04 12.98
C ILE A 128 -0.53 14.91 14.25
N ASP A 129 -1.25 14.42 15.24
CA ASP A 129 -1.42 15.13 16.51
C ASP A 129 -0.15 15.06 17.40
N GLU A 130 -0.19 15.78 18.52
CA GLU A 130 0.91 15.85 19.49
C GLU A 130 1.25 14.48 20.12
N ALA A 131 0.33 13.52 20.09
CA ALA A 131 0.55 12.17 20.60
C ALA A 131 1.14 11.22 19.54
N GLY A 132 1.30 11.68 18.29
CA GLY A 132 1.79 10.85 17.18
C GLY A 132 0.70 10.04 16.49
N TRP A 133 -0.57 10.41 16.66
CA TRP A 133 -1.74 9.74 16.08
C TRP A 133 -2.38 10.57 14.98
N ALA A 134 -3.03 9.89 14.05
CA ALA A 134 -3.97 10.53 13.14
C ALA A 134 -5.02 9.56 12.62
N GLU A 135 -6.14 10.11 12.13
CA GLU A 135 -7.14 9.36 11.38
C GLU A 135 -6.73 9.32 9.90
N PHE A 136 -6.36 8.14 9.43
CA PHE A 136 -6.02 7.89 8.04
C PHE A 136 -7.23 7.35 7.29
N HIS A 137 -7.37 7.69 6.01
CA HIS A 137 -8.52 7.29 5.19
C HIS A 137 -8.11 6.35 4.04
N VAL A 138 -9.06 5.59 3.52
CA VAL A 138 -8.89 4.74 2.35
C VAL A 138 -10.17 4.73 1.50
N SER A 139 -10.01 4.69 0.18
CA SER A 139 -11.13 4.59 -0.77
C SER A 139 -11.67 3.15 -0.87
N PRO A 140 -12.91 2.93 -1.34
CA PRO A 140 -13.51 1.60 -1.44
C PRO A 140 -12.65 0.61 -2.22
N GLY A 141 -12.54 -0.63 -1.75
CA GLY A 141 -11.81 -1.72 -2.40
C GLY A 141 -10.36 -1.37 -2.75
N SER A 142 -9.68 -0.57 -1.92
CA SER A 142 -8.38 0.00 -2.26
C SER A 142 -7.38 -0.04 -1.09
N VAL A 143 -6.21 0.54 -1.34
CA VAL A 143 -5.15 0.79 -0.36
C VAL A 143 -4.70 2.24 -0.50
N SER A 144 -4.43 2.89 0.64
CA SER A 144 -3.78 4.19 0.73
C SER A 144 -2.46 4.04 1.49
N VAL A 145 -1.44 4.75 1.03
CA VAL A 145 -0.09 4.74 1.61
C VAL A 145 0.26 6.17 1.97
N TRP A 146 0.07 6.52 3.24
CA TRP A 146 0.26 7.85 3.77
C TRP A 146 1.73 8.06 4.12
N VAL A 147 2.33 9.12 3.55
CA VAL A 147 3.74 9.49 3.75
C VAL A 147 3.84 10.97 4.09
N GLU A 148 4.89 11.36 4.82
CA GLU A 148 5.14 12.77 5.16
C GLU A 148 5.20 13.63 3.90
N LYS A 149 4.45 14.72 3.90
CA LYS A 149 4.42 15.71 2.82
C LYS A 149 5.74 16.49 2.83
N SER A 150 6.48 16.41 1.72
CA SER A 150 7.70 17.20 1.48
C SER A 150 7.42 18.68 1.28
#